data_AF-A0A1Q7ZKU7-F1
#
_entry.id   AF-A0A1Q7ZKU7-F1
#
_cell.length_a   1.000
_cell.length_b   1.000
_cell.length_c   1.000
_cell.angle_alpha   90.00
_cell.angle_beta   90.00
_cell.angle_gamma   90.00
#
_symmetry.space_group_name_H-M   'P 1'
#
loop_
_entity.id
_entity.type
_entity.pdbx_description
1 polymer ?
#
loop_
_entity_poly.entity_id
_entity_poly.type
_entity_poly.pdbx_seq_one_letter_code
_entity_poly.pdbx_strand_id
1 'polypeptide(L)'
;MKRAAQVAETSGNSQLSGEIFLTILEEVKNFLSPNEIGTMYQEADHKLGDQLSLEIMGRLRSCARLAMENVATGKSENLIPGSFEQEVHRRESELIKIALEKAGGSVTRAARMLGLTHQGLCYILNHRHKHLLSARAPIRVRCKSIIKKR
;
A
#
# COMPACT_ATOMS: atom_id res chain seq x y z
N MET A 1 19.79 -9.91 17.31
CA MET A 1 20.43 -9.65 16.00
C MET A 1 20.15 -8.25 15.45
N LYS A 2 18.92 -7.69 15.48
CA LYS A 2 18.67 -6.29 15.06
C LYS A 2 19.58 -5.24 15.75
N ARG A 3 19.85 -5.40 17.06
CA ARG A 3 20.83 -4.56 17.78
C ARG A 3 22.26 -4.67 17.22
N ALA A 4 22.68 -5.85 16.73
CA ALA A 4 24.00 -6.03 16.13
C ALA A 4 24.11 -5.30 14.78
N ALA A 5 23.04 -5.33 13.97
CA ALA A 5 22.97 -4.56 12.73
C ALA A 5 23.04 -3.04 12.99
N GLN A 6 22.35 -2.55 14.03
CA GLN A 6 22.42 -1.13 14.45
C GLN A 6 23.80 -0.72 14.99
N VAL A 7 24.49 -1.62 15.68
CA VAL A 7 25.86 -1.38 16.17
C VAL A 7 26.86 -1.33 15.01
N ALA A 8 26.71 -2.20 14.01
CA ALA A 8 27.55 -2.17 12.81
C ALA A 8 27.35 -0.85 12.03
N GLU A 9 26.10 -0.37 11.94
CA GLU A 9 25.76 0.90 11.31
C GLU A 9 26.32 2.11 12.06
N THR A 10 26.16 2.16 13.38
CA THR A 10 26.75 3.25 14.20
C THR A 10 28.28 3.23 14.23
N SER A 11 28.90 2.11 13.87
CA SER A 11 30.35 1.97 13.68
C SER A 11 30.82 2.32 12.26
N GLY A 12 29.94 2.80 11.39
CA GLY A 12 30.25 3.20 10.01
C GLY A 12 30.37 2.04 9.01
N ASN A 13 30.04 0.81 9.41
CA ASN A 13 30.10 -0.36 8.53
C ASN A 13 28.70 -0.73 8.04
N SER A 14 28.21 0.05 7.07
CA SER A 14 26.89 -0.15 6.45
C SER A 14 26.77 -1.53 5.78
N GLN A 15 27.82 -1.97 5.10
CA GLN A 15 27.82 -3.27 4.42
C GLN A 15 27.64 -4.44 5.40
N LEU A 16 28.37 -4.44 6.52
CA LEU A 16 28.22 -5.45 7.56
C LEU A 16 26.82 -5.42 8.17
N SER A 17 26.22 -4.23 8.34
CA SER A 17 24.83 -4.10 8.78
C SER A 17 23.87 -4.80 7.81
N GLY A 18 24.03 -4.57 6.50
CA GLY A 18 23.26 -5.23 5.45
C GLY A 18 23.43 -6.75 5.42
N GLU A 19 24.65 -7.26 5.59
CA GLU A 19 24.92 -8.70 5.69
C GLU A 19 24.26 -9.33 6.92
N ILE A 20 24.22 -8.62 8.06
CA ILE A 20 23.50 -9.09 9.26
C ILE A 20 21.99 -9.19 8.98
N PHE A 21 21.40 -8.25 8.24
CA PHE A 21 19.99 -8.34 7.85
C PHE A 21 19.71 -9.53 6.94
N LEU A 22 20.61 -9.83 5.98
CA LEU A 22 20.50 -11.04 5.16
C LEU A 22 20.54 -12.30 6.02
N THR A 23 21.48 -12.39 6.97
CA THR A 23 21.58 -13.53 7.88
C THR A 23 20.32 -13.69 8.74
N ILE A 24 19.73 -12.60 9.22
CA ILE A 24 18.45 -12.66 9.95
C ILE A 24 17.33 -13.23 9.07
N LEU A 25 17.25 -12.79 7.81
CA LEU A 25 16.25 -13.30 6.87
C LEU A 25 16.45 -14.78 6.56
N GLU A 26 17.69 -15.24 6.41
CA GLU A 26 17.98 -16.64 6.11
C GLU A 26 17.62 -17.56 7.28
N GLU A 27 17.98 -17.17 8.51
CA GLU A 27 17.84 -18.01 9.71
C GLU A 27 16.44 -17.93 10.34
N VAL A 28 15.78 -16.78 10.27
CA VAL A 28 14.60 -16.49 11.11
C VAL A 28 13.33 -16.25 10.28
N LYS A 29 13.36 -16.36 8.94
CA LYS A 29 12.19 -16.12 8.06
C LYS A 29 10.89 -16.79 8.50
N ASN A 30 10.94 -17.99 9.08
CA ASN A 30 9.74 -18.74 9.48
C ASN A 30 9.01 -18.11 10.68
N PHE A 31 9.68 -17.23 11.44
CA PHE A 31 9.14 -16.52 12.59
C PHE A 31 8.89 -15.04 12.33
N LEU A 32 9.14 -14.57 11.11
CA LEU A 32 8.93 -13.18 10.71
C LEU A 32 7.63 -13.06 9.94
N SER A 33 6.87 -12.01 10.22
CA SER A 33 5.70 -11.68 9.41
C SER A 33 6.13 -11.29 7.97
N PRO A 34 5.24 -11.45 6.97
CA PRO A 34 5.48 -10.99 5.60
C PRO A 34 5.98 -9.54 5.48
N ASN A 35 5.44 -8.64 6.31
CA ASN A 35 5.85 -7.24 6.32
C ASN A 35 7.25 -7.06 6.91
N GLU A 36 7.58 -7.80 7.97
CA GLU A 36 8.92 -7.78 8.56
C GLU A 36 9.97 -8.34 7.60
N ILE A 37 9.65 -9.40 6.85
CA ILE A 37 10.51 -9.94 5.79
C ILE A 37 10.76 -8.87 4.73
N GLY A 38 9.71 -8.21 4.24
CA GLY A 38 9.83 -7.14 3.24
C GLY A 38 10.65 -5.95 3.75
N THR A 39 10.40 -5.51 4.98
CA THR A 39 11.12 -4.39 5.62
C THR A 39 12.60 -4.74 5.78
N MET A 40 12.93 -5.93 6.31
CA MET A 40 14.33 -6.34 6.49
C MET A 40 15.05 -6.54 5.15
N TYR A 41 14.34 -7.00 4.12
CA TYR A 41 14.90 -7.08 2.77
C TYR A 41 15.28 -5.70 2.23
N GLN A 42 14.39 -4.72 2.37
CA GLN A 42 14.65 -3.34 1.93
C GLN A 42 15.82 -2.71 2.69
N GLU A 43 15.90 -2.94 4.00
CA GLU A 43 17.03 -2.48 4.82
C GLU A 43 18.35 -3.14 4.39
N ALA A 44 18.34 -4.44 4.08
CA ALA A 44 19.52 -5.14 3.57
C ALA A 44 19.96 -4.55 2.22
N ASP A 45 19.04 -4.44 1.26
CA ASP A 45 19.29 -3.91 -0.09
C ASP A 45 19.87 -2.49 -0.04
N HIS A 46 19.25 -1.61 0.76
CA HIS A 46 19.71 -0.23 0.93
C HIS A 46 21.12 -0.13 1.51
N LYS A 47 21.44 -0.96 2.52
CA LYS A 47 22.72 -0.89 3.25
C LYS A 47 23.88 -1.57 2.52
N LEU A 48 23.58 -2.52 1.65
CA LEU A 48 24.56 -3.25 0.84
C LEU A 48 25.06 -2.43 -0.36
N GLY A 49 24.24 -1.54 -0.93
CA GLY A 49 24.65 -0.66 -2.02
C GLY A 49 25.00 -1.41 -3.32
N ASP A 50 25.63 -0.72 -4.28
CA ASP A 50 25.76 -1.20 -5.66
C ASP A 50 26.96 -2.13 -5.91
N GLN A 51 27.99 -2.10 -5.06
CA GLN A 51 29.20 -2.91 -5.23
C GLN A 51 29.17 -4.16 -4.36
N LEU A 52 28.58 -5.23 -4.89
CA LEU A 52 28.41 -6.50 -4.19
C LEU A 52 29.18 -7.64 -4.83
N SER A 53 29.65 -8.56 -3.98
CA SER A 53 30.16 -9.84 -4.47
C SER A 53 29.02 -10.67 -5.07
N LEU A 54 29.36 -11.56 -6.01
CA LEU A 54 28.38 -12.48 -6.62
C LEU A 54 27.66 -13.34 -5.57
N GLU A 55 28.34 -13.66 -4.46
CA GLU A 55 27.77 -14.39 -3.33
C GLU A 55 26.68 -13.57 -2.62
N ILE A 56 26.98 -12.32 -2.25
CA ILE A 56 26.02 -11.44 -1.57
C ILE A 56 24.81 -11.17 -2.47
N MET A 57 25.04 -10.95 -3.77
CA MET A 57 23.95 -10.82 -4.75
C MET A 57 23.07 -12.08 -4.81
N GLY A 58 23.67 -13.27 -4.73
CA GLY A 58 22.95 -14.55 -4.71
C GLY A 58 22.04 -14.68 -3.48
N ARG A 59 22.56 -14.32 -2.31
CA ARG A 59 21.82 -14.30 -1.04
C ARG A 59 20.68 -13.29 -1.06
N LEU A 60 20.95 -12.07 -1.51
CA LEU A 60 19.96 -11.00 -1.66
C LEU A 60 18.83 -11.42 -2.60
N ARG A 61 19.16 -12.02 -3.76
CA ARG A 61 18.16 -12.53 -4.71
C ARG A 61 17.32 -13.67 -4.12
N SER A 62 17.90 -14.50 -3.27
CA SER A 62 17.17 -15.56 -2.56
C SER A 62 16.16 -14.97 -1.57
N CYS A 63 16.59 -13.97 -0.78
CA CYS A 63 15.72 -13.24 0.13
C CYS A 63 14.63 -12.46 -0.60
N ALA A 64 14.92 -11.89 -1.77
CA ALA A 64 13.93 -11.22 -2.61
C ALA A 64 12.79 -12.17 -3.03
N ARG A 65 13.12 -13.41 -3.40
CA ARG A 65 12.10 -14.42 -3.74
C ARG A 65 11.21 -14.75 -2.56
N LEU A 66 11.77 -14.88 -1.35
CA LEU A 66 11.00 -15.10 -0.13
C LEU A 66 10.06 -13.92 0.16
N ALA A 67 10.54 -12.68 0.01
CA ALA A 67 9.70 -11.50 0.17
C ALA A 67 8.55 -11.48 -0.87
N MET A 68 8.83 -11.79 -2.13
CA MET A 68 7.83 -11.81 -3.21
C MET A 68 6.81 -12.93 -3.08
N GLU A 69 7.20 -14.12 -2.64
CA GLU A 69 6.30 -15.25 -2.41
C GLU A 69 5.25 -14.92 -1.34
N ASN A 70 5.65 -14.18 -0.30
CA ASN A 70 4.74 -13.69 0.73
C ASN A 70 3.75 -12.63 0.22
N VAL A 71 4.17 -11.79 -0.72
CA VAL A 71 3.27 -10.82 -1.40
C VAL A 71 2.28 -11.55 -2.31
N ALA A 72 2.75 -12.55 -3.07
CA ALA A 72 1.92 -13.31 -4.01
C ALA A 72 0.90 -14.22 -3.32
N THR A 73 1.26 -14.81 -2.17
CA THR A 73 0.37 -15.70 -1.41
C THR A 73 -0.69 -14.97 -0.61
N GLY A 74 -0.67 -13.62 -0.57
CA GLY A 74 -1.74 -12.85 0.04
C GLY A 74 -1.97 -13.19 1.52
N LYS A 75 -0.98 -13.79 2.21
CA LYS A 75 -0.96 -13.91 3.67
C LYS A 75 -0.78 -12.52 4.26
N SER A 76 -1.80 -11.69 4.07
CA SER A 76 -1.98 -10.43 4.73
C SER A 76 -2.28 -10.77 6.18
N GLU A 77 -1.23 -11.03 6.96
CA GLU A 77 -1.22 -10.82 8.41
C GLU A 77 -1.29 -9.31 8.71
N ASN A 78 -2.23 -8.61 8.07
CA ASN A 78 -2.89 -7.51 8.74
C ASN A 78 -3.91 -8.18 9.65
N LEU A 79 -3.48 -8.56 10.85
CA LEU A 79 -4.42 -8.64 11.98
C LEU A 79 -5.14 -7.29 11.97
N ILE A 80 -6.38 -7.28 11.49
CA ILE A 80 -7.18 -6.08 11.26
C ILE A 80 -7.14 -5.29 12.58
N PRO A 81 -6.50 -4.12 12.64
CA PRO A 81 -6.55 -3.32 13.85
C PRO A 81 -7.94 -2.69 13.90
N GLY A 82 -8.88 -3.37 14.56
CA GLY A 82 -10.26 -2.92 14.67
C GLY A 82 -11.31 -4.00 14.46
N SER A 83 -12.57 -3.60 14.53
CA SER A 83 -13.71 -4.47 14.19
C SER A 83 -13.82 -4.69 12.68
N PHE A 84 -14.54 -5.74 12.27
CA PHE A 84 -14.88 -5.99 10.87
C PHE A 84 -15.49 -4.75 10.20
N GLU A 85 -16.39 -4.05 10.90
CA GLU A 85 -17.03 -2.83 10.39
C GLU A 85 -16.02 -1.71 10.11
N GLN A 86 -14.99 -1.54 10.95
CA GLN A 86 -13.95 -0.54 10.75
C GLN A 86 -13.10 -0.84 9.51
N GLU A 87 -12.79 -2.11 9.26
CA GLU A 87 -12.04 -2.49 8.06
C GLU A 87 -12.86 -2.34 6.79
N VAL A 88 -14.13 -2.74 6.82
CA VAL A 88 -15.06 -2.50 5.71
C VAL A 88 -15.14 -1.00 5.44
N HIS A 89 -15.26 -0.17 6.47
CA HIS A 89 -15.29 1.28 6.33
C HIS A 89 -13.99 1.83 5.72
N ARG A 90 -12.83 1.34 6.16
CA ARG A 90 -11.52 1.76 5.62
C ARG A 90 -11.38 1.41 4.15
N ARG A 91 -11.64 0.15 3.80
CA ARG A 91 -11.55 -0.35 2.42
C ARG A 91 -12.57 0.30 1.50
N GLU A 92 -13.80 0.51 1.96
CA GLU A 92 -14.83 1.25 1.23
C GLU A 92 -14.34 2.67 0.90
N SER A 93 -13.76 3.38 1.87
CA SER A 93 -13.20 4.72 1.67
C SER A 93 -12.07 4.73 0.64
N GLU A 94 -11.13 3.78 0.71
CA GLU A 94 -9.99 3.69 -0.22
C GLU A 94 -10.45 3.44 -1.66
N LEU A 95 -11.35 2.49 -1.87
CA LEU A 95 -11.90 2.16 -3.19
C LEU A 95 -12.63 3.36 -3.81
N ILE A 96 -13.44 4.05 -3.00
CA ILE A 96 -14.17 5.24 -3.46
C ILE A 96 -13.22 6.37 -3.83
N LYS A 97 -12.19 6.62 -3.02
CA LYS A 97 -11.17 7.64 -3.30
C LYS A 97 -10.48 7.38 -4.64
N ILE A 98 -9.98 6.16 -4.85
CA ILE A 98 -9.31 5.76 -6.10
C ILE A 98 -10.24 5.93 -7.31
N ALA A 99 -11.52 5.53 -7.17
CA ALA A 99 -12.49 5.68 -8.24
C ALA A 99 -12.79 7.15 -8.56
N LEU A 100 -12.91 8.02 -7.55
CA LEU A 100 -13.10 9.45 -7.73
C LEU A 100 -11.89 10.10 -8.42
N GLU A 101 -10.67 9.75 -8.00
CA GLU A 101 -9.44 10.25 -8.62
C GLU A 101 -9.35 9.84 -10.10
N LYS A 102 -9.55 8.56 -10.40
CA LYS A 102 -9.57 8.06 -11.80
C LYS A 102 -10.70 8.68 -12.63
N ALA A 103 -11.82 9.03 -12.00
CA ALA A 103 -12.95 9.69 -12.65
C ALA A 103 -12.80 11.22 -12.77
N GLY A 104 -11.68 11.80 -12.32
CA GLY A 104 -11.49 13.25 -12.27
C GLY A 104 -12.54 13.97 -11.41
N GLY A 105 -12.91 13.35 -10.29
CA GLY A 105 -13.94 13.83 -9.35
C GLY A 105 -15.38 13.66 -9.82
N SER A 106 -15.63 13.03 -10.97
CA SER A 106 -16.98 12.77 -11.48
C SER A 106 -17.66 11.62 -10.74
N VAL A 107 -18.66 11.93 -9.91
CA VAL A 107 -19.42 10.94 -9.14
C VAL A 107 -20.12 9.92 -10.04
N THR A 108 -20.68 10.34 -11.18
CA THR A 108 -21.34 9.42 -12.11
C THR A 108 -20.37 8.42 -12.71
N ARG A 109 -19.16 8.84 -13.09
CA ARG A 109 -18.14 7.94 -13.65
C ARG A 109 -17.56 7.02 -12.57
N ALA A 110 -17.26 7.55 -11.39
CA ALA A 110 -16.78 6.76 -10.26
C ALA A 110 -17.80 5.68 -9.85
N ALA A 111 -19.09 6.02 -9.77
CA ALA A 111 -20.14 5.05 -9.45
C ALA A 111 -20.18 3.91 -10.47
N ARG A 112 -20.08 4.21 -11.77
CA ARG A 112 -20.01 3.18 -12.82
C ARG A 112 -18.78 2.27 -12.69
N MET A 113 -17.60 2.83 -12.36
CA MET A 113 -16.39 2.04 -12.13
C MET A 113 -16.53 1.09 -10.94
N LEU A 114 -17.27 1.49 -9.92
CA LEU A 114 -17.53 0.71 -8.71
C LEU A 114 -18.74 -0.22 -8.84
N GLY A 115 -19.47 -0.21 -9.96
CA GLY A 115 -20.71 -0.97 -10.13
C GLY A 115 -21.88 -0.47 -9.26
N LEU A 116 -21.82 0.77 -8.78
CA LEU A 116 -22.83 1.40 -7.95
C LEU A 116 -23.75 2.33 -8.75
N THR A 117 -24.93 2.59 -8.22
CA THR A 117 -25.78 3.67 -8.73
C THR A 117 -25.21 5.03 -8.33
N HIS A 118 -25.48 6.06 -9.15
CA HIS A 118 -25.09 7.43 -8.81
C HIS A 118 -25.66 7.87 -7.45
N GLN A 119 -26.94 7.56 -7.18
CA GLN A 119 -27.58 7.90 -5.91
C GLN A 119 -26.98 7.13 -4.73
N GLY A 120 -26.64 5.85 -4.93
CA GLY A 120 -25.95 5.05 -3.92
C GLY A 120 -24.60 5.64 -3.54
N LEU A 121 -23.78 6.01 -4.53
CA LEU A 121 -22.49 6.64 -4.25
C LEU A 121 -22.64 8.01 -3.59
N CYS A 122 -23.62 8.83 -4.00
CA CYS A 122 -23.94 10.09 -3.32
C CYS A 122 -24.34 9.86 -1.85
N TYR A 123 -25.18 8.86 -1.57
CA TYR A 123 -25.57 8.52 -0.21
C TYR A 123 -24.35 8.15 0.65
N ILE A 124 -23.50 7.27 0.14
CA ILE A 124 -22.28 6.80 0.81
C ILE A 124 -21.34 7.99 1.11
N LEU A 125 -21.11 8.88 0.14
CA LEU A 125 -20.25 10.06 0.31
C LEU A 125 -20.81 11.06 1.32
N ASN A 126 -22.12 11.31 1.30
CA ASN A 126 -22.73 12.32 2.16
C ASN A 126 -22.89 11.84 3.62
N HIS A 127 -23.02 10.53 3.85
CA HIS A 127 -23.35 9.99 5.18
C HIS A 127 -22.21 9.21 5.82
N ARG A 128 -21.51 8.36 5.06
CA ARG A 128 -20.45 7.47 5.58
C ARG A 128 -19.06 8.10 5.43
N HIS A 129 -18.73 8.61 4.24
CA HIS A 129 -17.38 9.12 3.93
C HIS A 129 -17.36 10.62 3.61
N LYS A 130 -17.77 11.44 4.58
CA LYS A 130 -17.85 12.90 4.43
C LYS A 130 -16.50 13.55 4.08
N HIS A 131 -15.40 12.96 4.54
CA HIS A 131 -14.04 13.43 4.24
C HIS A 131 -13.68 13.31 2.76
N LEU A 132 -14.37 12.46 1.98
CA LEU A 132 -14.16 12.30 0.54
C LEU A 132 -14.93 13.31 -0.32
N LEU A 133 -15.74 14.19 0.29
CA LEU A 133 -16.47 15.22 -0.45
C LEU A 133 -15.53 16.20 -1.17
N SER A 134 -14.33 16.43 -0.64
CA SER A 134 -13.29 17.27 -1.25
C SER A 134 -12.71 16.67 -2.53
N ALA A 135 -12.73 15.34 -2.68
CA ALA A 135 -12.25 14.65 -3.88
C ALA A 135 -13.24 14.71 -5.06
N ARG A 136 -14.42 15.30 -4.85
CA ARG A 136 -15.44 15.48 -5.91
C ARG A 136 -15.11 16.71 -6.74
N ALA A 137 -15.43 16.63 -8.02
CA ALA A 137 -15.46 17.82 -8.87
C ALA A 137 -16.53 18.79 -8.35
N PRO A 138 -16.28 20.11 -8.39
CA PRO A 138 -17.27 21.10 -7.97
C PRO A 138 -18.56 20.94 -8.78
N ILE A 139 -19.70 21.16 -8.13
CA ILE A 139 -21.02 21.03 -8.75
C ILE A 139 -21.11 22.04 -9.89
N ARG A 140 -21.10 21.57 -11.13
CA ARG A 140 -21.44 22.39 -12.31
C ARG A 140 -22.93 22.32 -12.54
N VAL A 141 -23.60 23.47 -12.43
CA VAL A 141 -25.01 23.59 -12.82
C VAL A 141 -25.17 23.27 -14.31
N ARG A 142 -26.15 22.45 -14.66
CA ARG A 142 -26.50 22.17 -16.05
C ARG A 142 -26.92 23.48 -16.71
N CYS A 143 -26.24 23.88 -17.78
CA CYS A 143 -26.65 25.03 -18.58
C CYS A 143 -28.07 24.77 -19.11
N LYS A 144 -29.02 25.65 -18.75
CA LYS A 144 -30.38 25.58 -19.26
C LYS A 144 -30.35 26.01 -20.73
N SER A 145 -31.01 25.24 -21.59
CA SER A 145 -31.20 25.63 -23.00
C SER A 145 -31.96 26.96 -23.06
N ILE A 146 -31.42 27.92 -23.79
CA ILE A 146 -32.09 29.20 -24.09
C ILE A 146 -33.23 28.99 -25.11
N ILE A 147 -33.16 27.89 -25.88
CA ILE A 147 -34.19 27.51 -26.84
C ILE A 147 -35.39 26.94 -26.08
N LYS A 148 -36.47 27.73 -25.99
CA LYS A 148 -37.80 27.27 -25.59
C LYS A 148 -38.46 26.63 -26.83
N LYS A 149 -38.91 25.38 -26.71
CA LYS A 149 -39.79 24.75 -27.70
C LYS A 149 -41.09 25.57 -27.72
N ARG A 150 -41.45 26.11 -28.89
CA ARG A 150 -42.77 26.74 -29.12
C ARG A 150 -43.86 25.67 -29.09
#